data_AF-A0A5E4XNJ9-F1
#
_entry.id   AF-A0A5E4XNJ9-F1
#
_cell.length_a   1.000
_cell.length_b   1.000
_cell.length_c   1.000
_cell.angle_alpha   90.00
_cell.angle_beta   90.00
_cell.angle_gamma   90.00
#
_symmetry.space_group_name_H-M   'P 1'
#
loop_
_entity.id
_entity.type
_entity.pdbx_description
1 polymer ?
#
loop_
_entity_poly.entity_id
_entity_poly.type
_entity_poly.pdbx_seq_one_letter_code
_entity_poly.pdbx_strand_id
1 'polypeptide(L)' 'MLALSAQAITAALQRIAEKNPKQPSDAVINALLARELIHRVGKHFEPTQFGRSYFRQAYTIRPGW' A
#
# COMPACT_ATOMS: atom_id res chain seq x y z
N MET A 1 14.60 -9.31 -8.59
CA MET A 1 13.84 -8.76 -7.44
C MET A 1 13.65 -7.27 -7.66
N LEU A 2 12.42 -6.79 -7.85
CA LEU A 2 12.15 -5.35 -7.90
C LEU A 2 12.38 -4.77 -6.50
N ALA A 3 13.50 -4.06 -6.34
CA ALA A 3 13.75 -3.27 -5.13
C ALA A 3 12.84 -2.05 -5.18
N LEU A 4 11.62 -2.21 -4.67
CA LEU A 4 10.70 -1.09 -4.47
C LEU A 4 11.29 -0.15 -3.43
N SER A 5 11.47 1.11 -3.81
CA SER A 5 11.87 2.15 -2.87
C SER A 5 10.77 2.34 -1.82
N ALA A 6 11.15 2.77 -0.62
CA ALA A 6 10.20 3.08 0.46
C ALA A 6 9.11 4.06 -0.01
N GLN A 7 9.48 5.03 -0.86
CA GLN A 7 8.57 6.00 -1.45
C GLN A 7 7.55 5.40 -2.41
N ALA A 8 7.94 4.38 -3.19
CA ALA A 8 7.02 3.68 -4.08
C ALA A 8 6.04 2.80 -3.30
N ILE A 9 6.50 2.18 -2.21
CA ILE A 9 5.65 1.40 -1.30
C ILE A 9 4.61 2.32 -0.65
N THR A 10 5.02 3.47 -0.12
CA THR A 10 4.10 4.39 0.57
C THR A 10 3.14 5.08 -0.38
N ALA A 11 3.59 5.51 -1.56
CA ALA A 11 2.69 6.06 -2.57
C ALA A 11 1.63 5.04 -3.02
N ALA A 12 2.00 3.77 -3.12
CA ALA A 12 1.06 2.70 -3.45
C ALA A 12 0.07 2.44 -2.30
N LEU A 13 0.55 2.38 -1.05
CA LEU A 13 -0.31 2.27 0.13
C LEU A 13 -1.31 3.44 0.22
N GLN A 14 -0.87 4.66 -0.09
CA GLN A 14 -1.74 5.84 -0.13
C GLN A 14 -2.80 5.76 -1.23
N ARG A 15 -2.44 5.30 -2.44
CA ARG A 15 -3.41 5.13 -3.53
C ARG A 15 -4.48 4.09 -3.19
N ILE A 16 -4.07 3.01 -2.52
CA ILE A 16 -5.00 2.00 -2.00
C ILE A 16 -5.90 2.63 -0.91
N ALA A 17 -5.36 3.56 -0.10
CA ALA A 17 -6.07 4.37 0.91
C ALA A 17 -7.21 5.18 0.38
N GLU A 18 -6.87 6.01 -0.58
CA GLU A 18 -7.77 7.00 -1.10
C GLU A 18 -8.76 6.37 -2.10
N LYS A 19 -8.75 5.02 -2.22
CA LYS A 19 -9.48 4.28 -3.27
C LYS A 19 -9.27 4.95 -4.63
N ASN A 20 -8.04 5.38 -4.87
CA ASN A 20 -7.71 6.21 -6.02
C ASN A 20 -7.97 5.39 -7.30
N PRO A 21 -8.66 5.95 -8.30
CA PRO A 21 -8.94 5.24 -9.55
C PRO A 21 -7.67 4.80 -10.29
N LYS A 22 -6.53 5.46 -10.05
CA LYS A 22 -5.22 4.99 -10.52
C LYS A 22 -4.61 4.00 -9.53
N GLN A 23 -5.01 2.74 -9.65
CA GLN A 23 -4.39 1.66 -8.89
C GLN A 23 -2.87 1.55 -9.21
N PRO A 24 -2.05 1.10 -8.24
CA PRO A 24 -0.65 0.76 -8.51
C PRO A 24 -0.57 -0.35 -9.57
N SER A 25 0.55 -0.45 -10.28
CA SER A 25 0.75 -1.55 -11.23
C SER A 25 0.77 -2.91 -10.52
N ASP A 26 0.41 -3.99 -11.23
CA ASP A 26 0.34 -5.34 -10.66
C ASP A 26 1.65 -5.79 -10.01
N ALA A 27 2.80 -5.38 -10.55
CA ALA A 27 4.10 -5.67 -9.96
C ALA A 27 4.27 -5.05 -8.55
N VAL A 28 3.73 -3.84 -8.35
CA VAL A 28 3.73 -3.15 -7.06
C VAL A 28 2.76 -3.83 -6.10
N ILE A 29 1.56 -4.19 -6.57
CA ILE A 29 0.55 -4.90 -5.78
C ILE A 29 1.11 -6.24 -5.29
N ASN A 30 1.68 -7.04 -6.18
CA ASN A 30 2.28 -8.34 -5.83
C ASN A 30 3.43 -8.19 -4.83
N ALA A 31 4.22 -7.13 -4.96
CA ALA A 31 5.31 -6.86 -4.02
C ALA A 31 4.85 -6.35 -2.65
N LEU A 32 3.70 -5.67 -2.58
CA LEU A 32 3.05 -5.28 -1.32
C LEU A 32 2.39 -6.49 -0.64
N LEU A 33 1.74 -7.36 -1.42
CA LEU A 33 1.16 -8.63 -0.95
C LEU A 33 2.25 -9.55 -0.41
N ALA A 34 3.36 -9.71 -1.13
CA ALA A 34 4.50 -10.53 -0.70
C ALA A 34 5.19 -10.01 0.58
N ARG A 35 4.96 -8.74 0.93
CA ARG A 35 5.46 -8.11 2.18
C ARG A 35 4.37 -8.00 3.24
N GLU A 36 3.19 -8.58 3.02
CA GLU A 36 2.04 -8.54 3.92
C GLU A 36 1.61 -7.11 4.31
N LEU A 37 1.91 -6.12 3.48
CA LEU A 37 1.55 -4.72 3.71
C LEU A 37 0.10 -4.44 3.31
N ILE A 38 -0.42 -5.21 2.36
CA ILE A 38 -1.81 -5.14 1.92
C ILE A 38 -2.41 -6.54 1.88
N HIS A 39 -3.73 -6.62 1.92
CA HIS A 39 -4.51 -7.82 1.72
C HIS A 39 -5.68 -7.53 0.78
N ARG A 40 -6.18 -8.58 0.11
CA ARG A 40 -7.33 -8.47 -0.78
C ARG A 40 -8.62 -8.68 0.01
N VAL A 41 -9.52 -7.69 -0.05
CA VAL A 41 -10.87 -7.74 0.52
C VAL A 41 -11.86 -7.71 -0.65
N GLY A 42 -12.26 -8.89 -1.10
CA GLY A 42 -13.14 -9.06 -2.27
C GLY A 42 -12.51 -8.51 -3.56
N LYS A 43 -13.06 -7.40 -4.06
CA LYS A 43 -12.59 -6.71 -5.29
C LYS A 43 -11.60 -5.58 -5.03
N HIS A 44 -11.31 -5.26 -3.77
CA HIS A 44 -10.43 -4.15 -3.39
C HIS A 44 -9.24 -4.64 -2.57
N PHE A 45 -8.23 -3.79 -2.46
CA PHE A 45 -7.11 -4.01 -1.56
C PHE A 45 -7.25 -3.08 -0.37
N GLU A 46 -6.86 -3.56 0.79
CA GLU A 46 -6.77 -2.78 2.01
C GLU A 46 -5.39 -3.01 2.64
N PRO A 47 -4.86 -2.07 3.44
CA PRO A 47 -3.60 -2.24 4.13
C PRO A 47 -3.86 -3.02 5.40
N THR A 48 -2.94 -3.94 5.65
CA THR A 48 -2.87 -4.64 6.93
C THR A 48 -2.47 -3.68 8.04
N GLN A 49 -2.53 -4.15 9.29
CA GLN A 49 -1.97 -3.39 10.42
C GLN A 49 -0.49 -3.05 10.21
N PHE A 50 0.29 -3.95 9.58
CA PHE A 50 1.68 -3.68 9.22
C PHE A 50 1.81 -2.62 8.14
N GLY A 51 0.99 -2.66 7.08
CA GLY A 51 0.96 -1.63 6.06
C GLY A 51 0.60 -0.25 6.62
N ARG A 52 -0.36 -0.19 7.55
CA ARG A 52 -0.74 1.05 8.25
C ARG A 52 0.40 1.60 9.11
N SER A 53 1.10 0.74 9.85
CA SER A 53 2.27 1.13 10.65
C SER A 53 3.44 1.60 9.78
N TYR A 54 3.73 0.89 8.69
CA TYR A 54 4.74 1.28 7.70
C TYR A 54 4.44 2.65 7.10
N PHE A 55 3.17 2.89 6.74
CA PHE A 55 2.73 4.17 6.23
C PHE A 55 2.86 5.29 7.27
N ARG A 56 2.45 5.06 8.52
CA ARG A 56 2.61 6.04 9.63
C ARG A 56 4.06 6.40 9.91
N GLN A 57 4.98 5.45 9.78
CA GLN A 57 6.40 5.71 9.98
C GLN A 57 6.96 6.60 8.86
N ALA A 58 6.45 6.46 7.64
CA ALA A 58 6.88 7.24 6.50
C ALA A 58 6.15 8.58 6.33
N TYR A 59 4.91 8.72 6.84
CA TYR A 59 4.08 9.91 6.72
C TYR A 59 3.36 10.24 8.04
N THR A 60 3.45 11.50 8.46
CA THR A 60 2.71 12.04 9.61
C THR A 60 1.21 12.17 9.34
N ILE A 61 0.81 12.31 8.06
CA ILE A 61 -0.58 12.48 7.64
C ILE A 61 -1.25 11.09 7.60
N ARG A 62 -2.28 10.90 8.42
CA ARG A 62 -3.07 9.67 8.41
C ARG A 62 -4.12 9.76 7.30
N PRO A 63 -4.18 8.79 6.37
CA PRO A 63 -5.34 8.66 5.50
C PRO A 63 -6.54 8.25 6.35
N GLY A 64 -7.74 8.73 6.00
CA GLY A 64 -9.00 8.39 6.66
C GLY A 64 -9.45 6.97 6.29
N TRP A 65 -8.73 5.97 6.79
CA TRP A 65 -9.07 4.56 6.69
C TRP A 65 -10.06 4.14 7.78
#